data_AF-A0A1Q8QBL1-F1
#
_entry.id   AF-A0A1Q8QBL1-F1
#
_cell.length_a   1.000
_cell.length_b   1.000
_cell.length_c   1.000
_cell.angle_alpha   90.00
_cell.angle_beta   90.00
_cell.angle_gamma   90.00
#
_symmetry.space_group_name_H-M   'P 1'
#
loop_
_entity.id
_entity.type
_entity.pdbx_description
1 polymer ?
#
loop_
_entity_poly.entity_id
_entity_poly.type
_entity_poly.pdbx_seq_one_letter_code
_entity_poly.pdbx_strand_id
1 'polypeptide(L)'
;MLQKTYKIGEIASLTGLKPFVLRYWETEFPQLLPVRTKKGQRAYTEEHLALVNTIKTLLYEEKLTIDGARRRLAESDRDAGVLRRVYDELAAIRRMLDA
;
A
#
# COMPACT_ATOMS: atom_id res chain seq x y z
N MET A 1 7.96 -12.47 -13.99
CA MET A 1 9.10 -11.67 -13.52
C MET A 1 9.14 -11.74 -11.99
N LEU A 2 10.32 -11.90 -11.37
CA LEU A 2 10.46 -11.81 -9.91
C LEU A 2 10.20 -10.36 -9.48
N GLN A 3 9.17 -10.11 -8.68
CA GLN A 3 8.97 -8.80 -8.07
C GLN A 3 10.10 -8.52 -7.08
N LYS A 4 10.65 -7.32 -7.13
CA LYS A 4 11.71 -6.89 -6.21
C LYS A 4 11.15 -6.86 -4.78
N THR A 5 11.90 -7.44 -3.85
CA THR A 5 11.55 -7.45 -2.42
C THR A 5 12.62 -6.76 -1.59
N TYR A 6 12.20 -6.13 -0.50
CA TYR A 6 13.03 -5.37 0.43
C TYR A 6 13.01 -6.02 1.80
N LYS A 7 14.15 -5.99 2.51
CA LYS A 7 14.22 -6.26 3.94
C LYS A 7 13.75 -5.05 4.74
N ILE A 8 13.42 -5.25 6.01
CA ILE A 8 12.99 -4.16 6.90
C ILE A 8 14.00 -3.01 6.99
N GLY A 9 15.30 -3.33 6.98
CA GLY A 9 16.36 -2.31 6.98
C GLY A 9 16.37 -1.47 5.71
N GLU A 10 16.11 -2.10 4.56
CA GLU A 10 16.09 -1.40 3.27
C GLU A 10 14.88 -0.47 3.17
N ILE A 11 13.68 -0.93 3.53
CA ILE A 11 12.49 -0.05 3.59
C ILE A 11 12.68 1.08 4.60
N ALA A 12 13.25 0.80 5.77
CA ALA A 12 13.56 1.81 6.77
C ALA A 12 14.47 2.91 6.19
N SER A 13 15.55 2.53 5.49
CA SER A 13 16.43 3.47 4.81
C SER A 13 15.72 4.27 3.71
N LEU A 14 14.94 3.60 2.85
CA LEU A 14 14.24 4.24 1.73
C LEU A 14 13.17 5.24 2.17
N THR A 15 12.51 4.97 3.29
CA THR A 15 11.41 5.81 3.80
C THR A 15 11.84 6.79 4.90
N GLY A 16 13.08 6.68 5.39
CA GLY A 16 13.59 7.47 6.52
C GLY A 16 12.91 7.13 7.84
N LEU A 17 12.30 5.94 7.96
CA LEU A 17 11.62 5.48 9.16
C LEU A 17 12.51 4.52 9.94
N LYS A 18 12.34 4.48 11.26
CA LYS A 18 13.04 3.49 12.09
C LYS A 18 12.38 2.12 11.94
N PRO A 19 13.13 1.00 11.96
CA PRO A 19 12.56 -0.34 11.82
C PRO A 19 11.44 -0.66 12.82
N PHE A 20 11.50 -0.14 14.06
CA PHE A 20 10.43 -0.38 15.03
C PHE A 20 9.12 0.34 14.68
N VAL A 21 9.18 1.47 13.97
CA VAL A 21 7.99 2.18 13.47
C VAL A 21 7.29 1.34 12.42
N LEU A 22 8.05 0.76 11.49
CA LEU A 22 7.50 -0.17 10.49
C LEU A 22 6.85 -1.38 11.15
N ARG A 23 7.48 -1.98 12.18
CA ARG A 23 6.89 -3.10 12.94
C ARG A 23 5.61 -2.70 13.66
N TYR A 24 5.53 -1.49 14.17
CA TYR A 24 4.31 -0.98 14.79
C TYR A 24 3.23 -0.73 13.72
N TRP A 25 3.58 -0.15 12.57
CA TRP A 25 2.62 0.03 11.49
C TRP A 25 2.12 -1.30 10.90
N GLU A 26 2.90 -2.37 10.92
CA GLU A 26 2.41 -3.73 10.59
C GLU A 26 1.24 -4.17 11.47
N THR A 27 1.15 -3.71 12.73
CA THR A 27 0.02 -4.05 13.62
C THR A 27 -1.20 -3.17 13.35
N GLU A 28 -0.97 -1.92 12.94
CA GLU A 28 -2.03 -0.94 12.74
C GLU A 28 -2.65 -0.95 11.33
N PHE A 29 -1.89 -1.40 10.33
CA PHE A 29 -2.27 -1.41 8.92
C PHE A 29 -2.10 -2.84 8.37
N PRO A 30 -3.15 -3.68 8.41
CA PRO A 30 -3.08 -5.07 7.94
C PRO A 30 -2.63 -5.22 6.47
N GLN A 31 -2.93 -4.23 5.62
CA GLN A 31 -2.47 -4.16 4.23
C GLN A 31 -0.94 -3.99 4.09
N LEU A 32 -0.24 -3.63 5.17
CA LEU A 32 1.21 -3.49 5.21
C LEU A 32 1.93 -4.80 5.63
N LEU A 33 1.19 -5.86 5.98
CA LEU A 33 1.78 -7.09 6.49
C LEU A 33 2.73 -7.73 5.47
N PRO A 34 4.06 -7.76 5.73
CA PRO A 34 5.02 -8.27 4.78
C PRO A 34 4.92 -9.79 4.65
N VAL A 35 5.21 -10.28 3.44
CA VAL A 35 5.38 -11.71 3.20
C VAL A 35 6.59 -12.21 3.99
N ARG A 36 6.51 -13.44 4.51
CA ARG A 36 7.65 -14.09 5.17
C ARG A 36 8.43 -14.93 4.18
N THR A 37 9.73 -14.70 4.11
CA THR A 37 10.65 -15.59 3.37
C THR A 37 10.68 -16.98 4.00
N LYS A 38 11.23 -17.97 3.29
CA LYS A 38 11.46 -19.33 3.81
C LYS A 38 12.24 -19.38 5.14
N LYS A 39 13.07 -18.35 5.40
CA LYS A 39 13.86 -18.20 6.63
C LYS A 39 13.16 -17.35 7.71
N GLY A 40 11.87 -17.04 7.55
CA GLY A 40 11.07 -16.25 8.49
C GLY A 40 11.31 -14.73 8.46
N GLN A 41 12.21 -14.25 7.59
CA GLN A 41 12.50 -12.82 7.46
C GLN A 41 11.35 -12.09 6.74
N ARG A 42 11.10 -10.85 7.14
CA ARG A 42 10.12 -9.96 6.49
C ARG A 42 10.62 -9.55 5.10
N ALA A 43 9.79 -9.74 4.09
CA ALA A 43 10.02 -9.31 2.73
C ALA A 43 8.87 -8.37 2.32
N TYR A 44 9.19 -7.09 2.17
CA TYR A 44 8.29 -6.07 1.66
C TYR A 44 8.40 -6.00 0.14
N THR A 45 7.36 -5.55 -0.52
CA THR A 45 7.29 -5.40 -1.99
C THR A 45 7.31 -3.91 -2.34
N GLU A 46 7.34 -3.59 -3.63
CA GLU A 46 7.14 -2.20 -4.09
C GLU A 46 5.79 -1.62 -3.62
N GLU A 47 4.73 -2.43 -3.61
CA GLU A 47 3.42 -2.02 -3.12
C GLU A 47 3.46 -1.66 -1.63
N HIS A 48 4.18 -2.45 -0.82
CA HIS A 48 4.41 -2.10 0.59
C HIS A 48 5.18 -0.79 0.73
N LEU A 49 6.22 -0.55 -0.09
CA LEU A 49 6.97 0.71 -0.05
C LEU A 49 6.08 1.91 -0.38
N ALA A 50 5.27 1.81 -1.42
CA ALA A 50 4.30 2.85 -1.79
C ALA A 50 3.32 3.11 -0.63
N LEU A 51 2.76 2.06 -0.04
CA LEU A 51 1.85 2.16 1.09
C LEU A 51 2.50 2.80 2.33
N VAL A 52 3.75 2.45 2.65
CA VAL A 52 4.48 3.09 3.77
C VAL A 52 4.64 4.59 3.53
N ASN A 53 4.95 5.01 2.30
CA ASN A 53 5.04 6.43 1.98
C ASN A 53 3.68 7.13 2.11
N THR A 54 2.59 6.50 1.66
CA THR A 54 1.24 7.03 1.87
C THR A 54 0.92 7.18 3.36
N ILE A 55 1.13 6.13 4.17
CA ILE A 55 0.91 6.19 5.62
C ILE A 55 1.76 7.30 6.25
N LYS A 56 3.02 7.44 5.84
CA LYS A 56 3.92 8.49 6.31
C LYS A 56 3.38 9.89 6.01
N THR A 57 2.90 10.15 4.80
CA THR A 57 2.26 11.43 4.45
C THR A 57 1.03 11.68 5.32
N LEU A 58 0.13 10.69 5.45
CA LEU A 58 -1.09 10.83 6.26
C LEU A 58 -0.80 11.18 7.72
N LEU A 59 0.21 10.54 8.32
CA LEU A 59 0.53 10.72 9.73
C LEU A 59 1.42 11.95 10.00
N TYR A 60 2.44 12.18 9.17
CA TYR A 60 3.44 13.21 9.45
C TYR A 60 3.16 14.54 8.76
N GLU A 61 2.54 14.54 7.58
CA GLU A 61 2.25 15.76 6.84
C GLU A 61 0.81 16.20 7.10
N GLU A 62 -0.17 15.30 6.95
CA GLU A 62 -1.60 15.61 7.19
C GLU A 62 -2.00 15.54 8.67
N LYS A 63 -1.09 15.10 9.56
CA LYS A 63 -1.31 15.02 11.01
C LYS A 63 -2.53 14.19 11.42
N LEU A 64 -2.91 13.21 10.61
CA LEU A 64 -3.98 12.28 10.99
C LEU A 64 -3.53 11.38 12.14
N THR A 65 -4.48 10.94 12.94
CA THR A 65 -4.27 9.81 13.85
C THR A 65 -4.17 8.50 13.07
N ILE A 66 -3.71 7.42 13.72
CA ILE A 66 -3.70 6.08 13.11
C ILE A 66 -5.10 5.69 12.61
N ASP A 67 -6.13 5.92 13.42
CA ASP A 67 -7.52 5.65 13.03
C ASP A 67 -7.97 6.52 11.83
N GLY A 68 -7.56 7.80 11.80
CA GLY A 68 -7.84 8.69 10.68
C GLY A 68 -7.18 8.21 9.38
N ALA A 69 -5.91 7.83 9.45
CA ALA A 69 -5.18 7.27 8.31
C ALA A 69 -5.81 5.95 7.83
N ARG A 70 -6.24 5.07 8.74
CA ARG A 70 -6.92 3.82 8.39
C ARG A 70 -8.22 4.08 7.62
N ARG A 71 -9.04 5.03 8.07
CA ARG A 71 -10.27 5.41 7.36
C ARG A 71 -9.96 5.97 5.98
N ARG A 72 -9.00 6.88 5.87
CA ARG A 72 -8.60 7.48 4.59
C ARG A 72 -8.12 6.43 3.59
N LEU A 73 -7.31 5.46 4.02
CA LEU A 73 -6.84 4.38 3.15
C LEU A 73 -8.00 3.49 2.66
N ALA A 74 -8.99 3.22 3.52
CA ALA A 74 -10.16 2.44 3.14
C ALA A 74 -11.09 3.19 2.17
N GLU A 75 -11.21 4.50 2.31
CA GLU A 75 -11.93 5.37 1.36
C GLU A 75 -11.26 5.35 -0.01
N SER A 76 -9.93 5.56 -0.07
CA SER A 76 -9.17 5.52 -1.32
C SER A 76 -9.27 4.17 -2.04
N ASP A 77 -9.24 3.05 -1.31
CA ASP A 77 -9.38 1.72 -1.90
C ASP A 77 -10.78 1.50 -2.50
N ARG A 78 -11.82 1.98 -1.82
CA ARG A 78 -13.20 1.96 -2.34
C ARG A 78 -13.30 2.77 -3.64
N ASP A 79 -12.75 3.97 -3.67
CA ASP A 79 -12.80 4.86 -4.83
C ASP A 79 -12.04 4.25 -6.02
N ALA A 80 -10.88 3.63 -5.77
CA ALA A 80 -10.14 2.89 -6.79
C ALA A 80 -10.96 1.73 -7.37
N GLY A 81 -11.72 1.01 -6.53
CA GLY A 81 -12.65 -0.02 -6.95
C GLY A 81 -13.79 0.49 -7.84
N VAL A 82 -14.35 1.65 -7.52
CA VAL A 82 -15.38 2.31 -8.34
C VAL A 82 -14.81 2.71 -9.70
N LEU A 83 -13.66 3.37 -9.72
CA LEU A 83 -12.99 3.79 -10.96
C LEU A 83 -12.65 2.60 -11.86
N ARG A 84 -12.19 1.48 -11.29
CA ARG A 84 -11.92 0.25 -12.04
C ARG A 84 -13.17 -0.24 -12.75
N ARG A 85 -14.31 -0.32 -12.05
CA ARG A 85 -15.58 -0.77 -12.63
C ARG A 85 -16.03 0.13 -13.78
N VAL A 86 -15.97 1.45 -13.58
CA VAL A 86 -16.32 2.43 -14.62
C VAL A 86 -15.42 2.26 -15.84
N TYR A 87 -14.12 2.09 -15.65
CA TYR A 87 -13.18 1.85 -16.75
C TYR A 87 -13.51 0.56 -17.51
N ASP A 88 -13.79 -0.54 -16.80
CA ASP A 88 -14.09 -1.83 -17.42
C ASP A 88 -15.40 -1.78 -18.22
N GLU A 89 -16.42 -1.08 -17.71
CA GLU A 89 -17.69 -0.83 -18.42
C GLU A 89 -17.47 0.01 -19.68
N LEU A 90 -16.71 1.11 -19.60
CA LEU A 90 -16.38 1.94 -20.75
C LEU A 90 -15.57 1.17 -21.81
N ALA A 91 -14.62 0.34 -21.38
CA ALA A 91 -13.84 -0.53 -22.26
C ALA A 91 -14.70 -1.61 -22.92
N ALA A 92 -15.75 -2.09 -22.25
CA ALA A 92 -16.73 -3.00 -22.85
C ALA A 92 -17.59 -2.29 -23.90
N ILE A 93 -18.13 -1.11 -23.59
CA ILE A 93 -18.92 -0.30 -24.54
C ILE A 93 -18.09 0.04 -25.77
N ARG A 94 -16.83 0.46 -25.58
CA ARG A 94 -15.91 0.78 -26.69
C ARG A 94 -15.76 -0.41 -27.64
N ARG A 95 -15.52 -1.61 -27.09
CA ARG A 95 -15.42 -2.85 -27.90
C ARG A 95 -16.70 -3.19 -28.65
N MET A 96 -17.87 -2.85 -28.12
CA MET A 96 -19.16 -3.07 -28.81
C MET A 96 -19.39 -2.08 -29.95
N LEU A 97 -18.85 -0.87 -29.86
CA LEU A 97 -18.97 0.16 -30.91
C LEU A 97 -17.92 0.01 -32.02
N ASP A 98 -16.78 -0.59 -31.69
CA ASP A 98 -15.69 -0.87 -32.65
C ASP A 98 -15.90 -2.21 -33.41
N ALA A 99 -17.01 -2.91 -33.17
CA ALA A 99 -17.40 -4.17 -33.83
C ALA A 99 -18.51 -3.95 -34.86
#